data_AF-A0A964N0F6-F1
#
_entry.id   AF-A0A964N0F6-F1
#
_cell.length_a   1.000
_cell.length_b   1.000
_cell.length_c   1.000
_cell.angle_alpha   90.00
_cell.angle_beta   90.00
_cell.angle_gamma   90.00
#
_symmetry.space_group_name_H-M   'P 1'
#
loop_
_entity.id
_entity.type
_entity.pdbx_description
1 polymer ?
#
loop_
_entity_poly.entity_id
_entity_poly.type
_entity_poly.pdbx_seq_one_letter_code
_entity_poly.pdbx_strand_id
1 'polypeptide(L)'
;MDVHEVRKLDAYLKKLFGNAKIRVVPKTYDTAEVFVGEDDLGELNLDDEDGDRSFNFRMVIQVGSDPSIQPVPTLNAFLRRKFENDKIRVVPRPKKTDSLEAYIGEEFLGVLFLENEKGRKSYIFELPILDVDLIDSGV
;
A
#
# COMPACT_ATOMS: atom_id res chain seq x y z
N MET A 1 17.90 1.99 2.64
CA MET A 1 17.49 1.37 1.37
C MET A 1 18.71 1.14 0.49
N ASP A 2 19.49 0.13 0.84
CA ASP A 2 20.50 -0.42 -0.05
C ASP A 2 19.87 -1.34 -1.12
N VAL A 3 20.67 -1.73 -2.11
CA VAL A 3 20.21 -2.52 -3.27
C VAL A 3 19.59 -3.87 -2.87
N HIS A 4 20.07 -4.50 -1.79
CA HIS A 4 19.51 -5.77 -1.32
C HIS A 4 18.14 -5.57 -0.68
N GLU A 5 17.94 -4.51 0.11
CA GLU A 5 16.64 -4.16 0.70
C GLU A 5 15.60 -3.89 -0.38
N VAL A 6 15.95 -3.08 -1.38
CA VAL A 6 15.07 -2.79 -2.53
C VAL A 6 14.64 -4.07 -3.23
N ARG A 7 15.56 -5.02 -3.46
CA ARG A 7 15.23 -6.29 -4.11
C ARG A 7 14.28 -7.14 -3.27
N LYS A 8 14.45 -7.17 -1.95
CA LYS A 8 13.55 -7.88 -1.05
C LYS A 8 12.15 -7.24 -1.05
N LEU A 9 12.06 -5.91 -0.98
CA LEU A 9 10.80 -5.17 -1.06
C LEU A 9 10.09 -5.41 -2.38
N ASP A 10 10.84 -5.39 -3.49
CA ASP A 10 10.33 -5.69 -4.84
C ASP A 10 9.75 -7.11 -4.91
N ALA A 11 10.50 -8.12 -4.45
CA ALA A 11 10.05 -9.51 -4.41
C ALA A 11 8.82 -9.69 -3.49
N TYR A 12 8.85 -9.08 -2.30
CA TYR A 12 7.76 -9.12 -1.33
C TYR A 12 6.47 -8.55 -1.92
N LEU A 13 6.50 -7.32 -2.45
CA LEU A 13 5.30 -6.68 -2.99
C LEU A 13 4.76 -7.42 -4.22
N LYS A 14 5.63 -7.95 -5.09
CA LYS A 14 5.20 -8.82 -6.21
C LYS A 14 4.46 -10.06 -5.72
N LYS A 15 4.99 -10.73 -4.68
CA LYS A 15 4.39 -11.93 -4.07
C LYS A 15 3.06 -11.59 -3.40
N LEU A 16 3.05 -10.56 -2.55
CA LEU A 16 1.90 -10.10 -1.78
C LEU A 16 0.71 -9.77 -2.68
N PHE A 17 0.93 -8.94 -3.70
CA PHE A 17 -0.14 -8.52 -4.61
C PHE A 17 -0.37 -9.50 -5.77
N GLY A 18 0.48 -10.51 -5.96
CA GLY A 18 0.41 -11.43 -7.10
C GLY A 18 0.63 -10.75 -8.45
N ASN A 19 1.36 -9.62 -8.49
CA ASN A 19 1.57 -8.83 -9.70
C ASN A 19 3.07 -8.65 -9.99
N ALA A 20 3.57 -9.38 -10.98
CA ALA A 20 4.98 -9.35 -11.39
C ALA A 20 5.42 -8.03 -12.04
N LYS A 21 4.50 -7.14 -12.41
CA LYS A 21 4.80 -5.82 -12.97
C LYS A 21 5.12 -4.77 -11.90
N ILE A 22 4.96 -5.11 -10.62
CA ILE A 22 5.37 -4.24 -9.52
C ILE A 22 6.89 -4.01 -9.61
N ARG A 23 7.34 -2.78 -9.37
CA ARG A 23 8.76 -2.44 -9.31
C ARG A 23 9.02 -1.48 -8.17
N VAL A 24 10.07 -1.72 -7.40
CA VAL A 24 10.58 -0.78 -6.39
C VAL A 24 11.84 -0.11 -6.91
N VAL A 25 11.87 1.22 -6.88
CA VAL A 25 12.97 2.04 -7.39
C VAL A 25 13.51 2.92 -6.26
N PRO A 26 14.78 2.76 -5.83
CA PRO A 26 15.33 3.57 -4.74
C PRO A 26 15.38 5.04 -5.13
N LYS A 27 15.07 5.93 -4.19
CA LYS A 27 15.06 7.38 -4.41
C LYS A 27 16.06 8.10 -3.52
N THR A 28 16.04 7.84 -2.22
CA THR A 28 17.02 8.35 -1.23
C THR A 28 17.57 7.18 -0.40
N TYR A 29 18.34 7.46 0.65
CA TYR A 29 18.83 6.42 1.56
C TYR A 29 17.69 5.77 2.37
N ASP A 30 16.58 6.46 2.56
CA ASP A 30 15.43 6.08 3.39
C ASP A 30 14.11 6.02 2.61
N THR A 31 14.09 6.28 1.30
CA THR A 31 12.88 6.23 0.48
C THR A 31 13.05 5.48 -0.83
N ALA A 32 11.97 4.87 -1.30
CA ALA A 32 11.84 4.29 -2.63
C ALA A 32 10.47 4.57 -3.25
N GLU A 33 10.39 4.63 -4.57
CA GLU A 33 9.15 4.76 -5.33
C GLU A 33 8.68 3.38 -5.80
N VAL A 34 7.37 3.13 -5.75
CA VAL A 34 6.76 1.87 -6.17
C VAL A 34 5.90 2.09 -7.41
N PHE A 35 6.07 1.24 -8.42
CA PHE A 35 5.36 1.30 -9.69
C PHE A 35 4.63 -0.01 -9.97
N VAL A 36 3.58 0.02 -10.80
CA VAL A 36 3.01 -1.14 -11.51
C VAL A 36 3.05 -0.85 -13.00
N GLY A 37 3.91 -1.55 -13.74
CA GLY A 37 4.15 -1.19 -15.14
C GLY A 37 4.73 0.23 -15.24
N GLU A 38 4.02 1.14 -15.92
CA GLU A 38 4.39 2.55 -16.05
C GLU A 38 3.69 3.47 -15.03
N ASP A 39 2.73 2.93 -14.29
CA ASP A 39 1.94 3.65 -13.31
C ASP A 39 2.69 3.79 -11.99
N ASP A 40 2.79 5.02 -11.48
CA ASP A 40 3.18 5.29 -10.10
C ASP A 40 2.09 4.76 -9.14
N LEU A 41 2.53 4.09 -8.07
CA LEU A 41 1.68 3.62 -6.97
C LEU A 41 1.83 4.48 -5.72
N GLY A 42 3.04 4.93 -5.42
CA GLY A 42 3.35 5.58 -4.15
C GLY A 42 4.78 5.32 -3.70
N GLU A 43 5.01 5.48 -2.42
CA GLU A 43 6.35 5.53 -1.82
C GLU A 43 6.51 4.48 -0.72
N LEU A 44 7.75 4.04 -0.52
CA LEU A 44 8.20 3.28 0.63
C LEU A 44 9.10 4.17 1.45
N ASN A 45 8.87 4.22 2.76
CA ASN A 45 9.74 4.89 3.72
C ASN A 45 10.37 3.83 4.63
N LEU A 46 11.68 3.93 4.87
CA LEU A 46 12.41 3.14 5.85
C LEU A 46 12.29 3.85 7.19
N ASP A 47 11.87 3.10 8.21
CA ASP A 47 11.92 3.48 9.60
C ASP A 47 12.91 2.55 10.31
N ASP A 48 13.99 3.13 10.84
CA ASP A 48 15.02 2.44 11.62
C ASP A 48 15.17 3.03 13.03
N GLU A 49 14.18 3.81 13.49
CA GLU A 49 14.12 4.29 14.86
C GLU A 49 14.02 3.06 15.80
N ASP A 50 14.86 3.04 16.84
CA ASP A 50 14.95 1.96 17.84
C ASP A 50 15.67 0.66 17.43
N GLY A 51 16.25 0.59 16.24
CA GLY A 51 17.09 -0.55 15.81
C GLY A 51 16.30 -1.75 15.25
N ASP A 52 14.98 -1.66 15.24
CA ASP A 52 14.10 -2.54 14.48
C ASP A 52 13.78 -1.89 13.13
N ARG A 53 14.28 -2.48 12.05
CA ARG A 53 14.00 -1.96 10.71
C ARG A 53 12.61 -2.36 10.26
N SER A 54 11.86 -1.36 9.80
CA SER A 54 10.55 -1.54 9.19
C SER A 54 10.40 -0.60 8.00
N PHE A 55 9.43 -0.91 7.15
CA PHE A 55 9.11 -0.12 5.99
C PHE A 55 7.62 0.19 5.99
N ASN A 56 7.24 1.36 5.48
CA ASN A 56 5.85 1.68 5.26
C ASN A 56 5.62 2.01 3.79
N PHE A 57 4.80 1.19 3.11
CA PHE A 57 4.30 1.53 1.79
C PHE A 57 3.10 2.45 1.93
N ARG A 58 3.20 3.62 1.30
CA ARG A 58 2.19 4.68 1.35
C ARG A 58 1.70 5.02 -0.05
N MET A 59 0.41 4.85 -0.28
CA MET A 59 -0.27 5.17 -1.54
C MET A 59 -1.39 6.18 -1.32
N VAL A 60 -1.41 7.25 -2.12
CA VAL A 60 -2.49 8.24 -2.09
C VAL A 60 -3.53 7.93 -3.16
N ILE A 61 -4.78 7.74 -2.74
CA ILE A 61 -5.91 7.40 -3.59
C ILE A 61 -6.88 8.58 -3.62
N GLN A 62 -6.99 9.23 -4.77
CA GLN A 62 -7.96 10.30 -4.96
C GLN A 62 -9.30 9.72 -5.39
N VAL A 63 -10.34 9.98 -4.60
CA VAL A 63 -11.70 9.49 -4.86
C VAL A 63 -12.57 10.58 -5.50
N GLY A 64 -12.19 11.86 -5.34
CA GLY A 64 -12.90 13.02 -5.87
C GLY A 64 -13.71 13.74 -4.80
N SER A 65 -14.60 14.63 -5.23
CA SER A 65 -15.42 15.49 -4.34
C SER A 65 -16.91 15.15 -4.37
N ASP A 66 -17.33 14.12 -5.11
CA ASP A 66 -18.74 13.75 -5.21
C ASP A 66 -19.20 13.09 -3.89
N PRO A 67 -20.18 13.68 -3.17
CA PRO A 67 -20.65 13.16 -1.90
C PRO A 67 -21.42 11.83 -2.01
N SER A 68 -21.88 11.44 -3.20
CA SER A 68 -22.57 10.17 -3.44
C SER A 68 -21.62 8.97 -3.50
N ILE A 69 -20.30 9.22 -3.59
CA ILE A 69 -19.31 8.16 -3.67
C ILE A 69 -19.25 7.38 -2.36
N GLN A 70 -19.55 6.09 -2.46
CA GLN A 70 -19.40 5.14 -1.37
C GLN A 70 -17.94 4.66 -1.31
N PRO A 71 -17.27 4.76 -0.15
CA PRO A 71 -15.83 4.54 -0.09
C PRO A 71 -15.44 3.07 -0.29
N VAL A 72 -16.15 2.14 0.34
CA VAL A 72 -15.85 0.70 0.26
C VAL A 72 -15.89 0.16 -1.19
N PRO A 73 -17.00 0.27 -1.95
CA PRO A 73 -17.03 -0.26 -3.32
C PRO A 73 -16.04 0.47 -4.23
N THR A 74 -15.82 1.76 -4.03
CA THR A 74 -14.90 2.56 -4.84
C THR A 74 -13.45 2.16 -4.62
N LEU A 75 -13.01 2.06 -3.36
CA LEU A 75 -11.66 1.64 -3.02
C LEU A 75 -11.40 0.18 -3.37
N ASN A 76 -12.40 -0.68 -3.19
CA ASN A 76 -12.31 -2.08 -3.61
C ASN A 76 -12.10 -2.20 -5.13
N ALA A 77 -12.91 -1.50 -5.94
CA ALA A 77 -12.75 -1.50 -7.39
C ALA A 77 -11.41 -0.87 -7.83
N PHE A 78 -11.01 0.23 -7.18
CA PHE A 78 -9.76 0.92 -7.47
C PHE A 78 -8.55 0.02 -7.22
N LEU A 79 -8.42 -0.56 -6.02
CA LEU A 79 -7.27 -1.39 -5.65
C LEU A 79 -7.20 -2.66 -6.50
N ARG A 80 -8.33 -3.34 -6.73
CA ARG A 80 -8.38 -4.53 -7.60
C ARG A 80 -7.88 -4.22 -9.01
N ARG A 81 -8.33 -3.10 -9.59
CA ARG A 81 -7.89 -2.66 -10.90
C ARG A 81 -6.41 -2.27 -10.91
N LYS A 82 -5.96 -1.50 -9.92
CA LYS A 82 -4.58 -0.98 -9.87
C LYS A 82 -3.56 -2.11 -9.71
N PHE A 83 -3.85 -3.10 -8.89
CA PHE A 83 -2.96 -4.24 -8.65
C PHE A 83 -3.25 -5.45 -9.54
N GLU A 84 -4.26 -5.39 -10.41
CA GLU A 84 -4.72 -6.53 -11.24
C GLU A 84 -5.05 -7.77 -10.38
N ASN A 85 -5.65 -7.57 -9.20
CA ASN A 85 -5.91 -8.64 -8.23
C ASN A 85 -7.32 -8.54 -7.62
N ASP A 86 -8.22 -9.41 -8.07
CA ASP A 86 -9.61 -9.47 -7.62
C ASP A 86 -9.82 -10.00 -6.19
N LYS A 87 -8.78 -10.54 -5.55
CA LYS A 87 -8.83 -11.02 -4.16
C LYS A 87 -8.72 -9.88 -3.14
N ILE A 88 -8.36 -8.67 -3.57
CA ILE A 88 -8.32 -7.51 -2.69
C ILE A 88 -9.73 -7.21 -2.19
N ARG A 89 -9.85 -6.90 -0.90
CA ARG A 89 -11.09 -6.54 -0.23
C ARG A 89 -10.85 -5.38 0.73
N VAL A 90 -11.70 -4.36 0.64
CA VAL A 90 -11.74 -3.26 1.60
C VAL A 90 -12.94 -3.45 2.52
N VAL A 91 -12.75 -3.25 3.82
CA VAL A 91 -13.83 -3.36 4.82
C VAL A 91 -13.87 -2.18 5.77
N PRO A 92 -15.06 -1.85 6.30
CA PRO A 92 -15.20 -0.88 7.37
C PRO A 92 -14.62 -1.43 8.67
N ARG A 93 -14.00 -0.52 9.44
CA ARG A 93 -13.52 -0.82 10.78
C ARG A 93 -14.64 -0.61 11.80
N PRO A 94 -14.86 -1.53 12.75
CA PRO A 94 -15.85 -1.35 13.80
C PRO A 94 -15.60 -0.05 14.57
N LYS A 95 -16.62 0.82 14.65
CA LYS A 95 -16.59 2.10 15.40
C LYS A 95 -15.57 3.13 14.92
N LYS A 96 -14.97 2.97 13.74
CA LYS A 96 -14.04 3.92 13.13
C LYS A 96 -14.61 4.41 11.81
N THR A 97 -14.70 5.73 11.64
CA THR A 97 -15.27 6.37 10.44
C THR A 97 -14.22 7.07 9.59
N ASP A 98 -13.02 7.20 10.15
CA ASP A 98 -11.82 7.83 9.61
C ASP A 98 -10.90 6.82 8.92
N SER A 99 -11.19 5.51 9.00
CA SER A 99 -10.34 4.49 8.40
C SER A 99 -11.08 3.22 7.98
N LEU A 100 -10.47 2.51 7.03
CA LEU A 100 -10.90 1.21 6.50
C LEU A 100 -9.70 0.25 6.54
N GLU A 101 -9.96 -1.05 6.44
CA GLU A 101 -8.90 -2.07 6.37
C GLU A 101 -8.88 -2.73 4.99
N ALA A 102 -7.68 -3.00 4.49
CA ALA A 102 -7.46 -3.73 3.24
C ALA A 102 -6.97 -5.15 3.52
N TYR A 103 -7.47 -6.10 2.75
CA TYR A 103 -7.14 -7.52 2.84
C TYR A 103 -6.90 -8.11 1.46
N ILE A 104 -6.10 -9.18 1.39
CA ILE A 104 -6.07 -10.12 0.25
C ILE A 104 -6.50 -11.48 0.77
N GLY A 105 -7.70 -11.92 0.34
CA GLY A 105 -8.33 -13.10 0.95
C GLY A 105 -8.56 -12.89 2.46
N GLU A 106 -7.86 -13.67 3.28
CA GLU A 106 -7.90 -13.59 4.75
C GLU A 106 -6.72 -12.81 5.36
N GLU A 107 -5.72 -12.46 4.55
CA GLU A 107 -4.52 -11.77 4.99
C GLU A 107 -4.76 -10.26 5.08
N PHE A 108 -4.38 -9.67 6.21
CA PHE A 108 -4.44 -8.22 6.42
C PHE A 108 -3.27 -7.54 5.72
N LEU A 109 -3.55 -6.52 4.92
CA LEU A 109 -2.51 -5.71 4.27
C LEU A 109 -2.18 -4.46 5.07
N GLY A 110 -3.20 -3.70 5.46
CA GLY A 110 -2.98 -2.36 5.98
C GLY A 110 -4.27 -1.56 6.11
N VAL A 111 -4.10 -0.27 6.37
CA VAL A 111 -5.19 0.66 6.71
C VAL A 111 -5.30 1.73 5.64
N LEU A 112 -6.53 2.05 5.24
CA LEU A 112 -6.83 3.24 4.43
C LEU A 112 -7.37 4.34 5.34
N PHE A 113 -6.60 5.40 5.54
CA PHE A 113 -7.02 6.57 6.30
C PHE A 113 -7.73 7.58 5.40
N LEU A 114 -8.90 8.04 5.82
CA LEU A 114 -9.66 9.08 5.12
C LEU A 114 -9.03 10.45 5.42
N GLU A 115 -8.57 11.10 4.36
CA GLU A 115 -8.23 12.51 4.36
C GLU A 115 -9.33 13.31 3.66
N ASN A 116 -9.82 14.35 4.32
CA ASN A 116 -10.79 15.27 3.75
C ASN A 116 -10.23 16.69 3.77
N GLU A 117 -9.67 17.09 2.64
CA GLU A 117 -9.14 18.44 2.46
C GLU A 117 -10.07 19.25 1.56
N LYS A 118 -10.64 20.34 2.10
CA LYS A 118 -11.50 21.28 1.36
C LYS A 118 -12.65 20.58 0.61
N GLY A 119 -13.24 19.54 1.19
CA GLY A 119 -14.35 18.79 0.60
C GLY A 119 -13.94 17.77 -0.47
N ARG A 120 -12.63 17.56 -0.68
CA ARG A 120 -12.10 16.48 -1.52
C ARG A 120 -11.71 15.31 -0.64
N LYS A 121 -12.26 14.14 -0.92
CA LYS A 121 -11.92 12.92 -0.21
C LYS A 121 -10.76 12.23 -0.91
N SER A 122 -9.72 11.94 -0.15
CA SER A 122 -8.63 11.06 -0.52
C SER A 122 -8.45 10.00 0.56
N TYR A 123 -7.86 8.88 0.19
CA TYR A 123 -7.49 7.83 1.11
C TYR A 123 -5.98 7.61 1.04
N ILE A 124 -5.32 7.59 2.19
CA ILE A 124 -3.92 7.19 2.30
C ILE A 124 -3.94 5.72 2.69
N PHE A 125 -3.52 4.85 1.78
CA PHE A 125 -3.28 3.45 2.09
C PHE A 125 -1.88 3.31 2.67
N GLU A 126 -1.80 2.81 3.90
CA GLU A 126 -0.55 2.51 4.60
C GLU A 126 -0.47 1.00 4.85
N LEU A 127 0.63 0.41 4.40
CA LEU A 127 0.95 -1.00 4.48
C LEU A 127 2.31 -1.11 5.20
N PRO A 128 2.30 -1.41 6.51
CA PRO A 128 3.52 -1.64 7.26
C PRO A 128 4.13 -2.99 6.86
N ILE A 129 5.44 -3.01 6.67
CA ILE A 129 6.24 -4.17 6.27
C ILE A 129 7.36 -4.31 7.29
N LEU A 130 7.41 -5.44 7.96
CA LEU A 130 8.45 -5.73 8.93
C LEU A 130 9.62 -6.45 8.23
N ASP A 131 10.81 -6.34 8.81
CA ASP A 131 11.98 -7.09 8.32
C ASP A 131 11.72 -8.60 8.23
N VAL A 132 10.90 -9.16 9.14
CA VAL A 132 10.52 -10.58 9.13
C VAL A 132 9.70 -10.98 7.89
N ASP A 133 8.89 -10.07 7.34
CA ASP A 133 8.09 -10.32 6.14
C ASP A 133 8.98 -10.42 4.89
N LEU A 134 10.14 -9.75 4.92
CA LEU A 134 11.12 -9.75 3.83
C LEU A 134 11.97 -11.02 3.80
N ILE A 135 12.07 -11.78 4.91
CA ILE A 135 12.87 -13.00 5.00
C ILE A 135 12.22 -14.15 4.20
N ASP A 136 10.89 -14.20 4.12
CA ASP A 136 10.13 -15.23 3.39
C ASP A 136 10.05 -14.95 1.86
N SER A 137 10.62 -13.83 1.41
CA SER A 137 10.56 -13.40 0.01
C SER A 137 11.72 -13.89 -0.87
N GLY A 138 12.63 -14.69 -0.30
CA GLY A 138 13.52 -15.61 -1.01
C GLY A 138 14.23 -15.07 -2.26
N VAL A 139 15.35 -14.37 -2.05
CA VAL A 139 16.46 -14.32 -3.02
C VAL A 139 17.70 -15.00 -2.43
#